data_AF-A0A5C3PP67-F1
#
_entry.id   AF-A0A5C3PP67-F1
#
_cell.length_a   1.000
_cell.length_b   1.000
_cell.length_c   1.000
_cell.angle_alpha   90.00
_cell.angle_beta   90.00
_cell.angle_gamma   90.00
#
_symmetry.space_group_name_H-M   'P 1'
#
loop_
_entity.id
_entity.type
_entity.pdbx_description
1 polymer ?
#
loop_
_entity_poly.entity_id
_entity_poly.type
_entity_poly.pdbx_seq_one_letter_code
_entity_poly.pdbx_strand_id
1 'polypeptide(L)'
;MEYKPRYSQPFTLEEARLLAVPIITEEISRLQNSLSHLQRTQEELKEALTTAPGDPDLTEAFEENEVVIGSQNERITMLQIVLNEKGVRMGAHYDVQGTPR
;
A
#
# COMPACT_ATOMS: atom_id res chain seq x y z
N MET A 1 8.22 17.42 9.81
CA MET A 1 6.80 17.61 9.46
C MET A 1 6.05 16.41 9.99
N GLU A 2 4.90 16.61 10.63
CA GLU A 2 4.07 15.52 11.13
C GLU A 2 3.19 15.01 9.98
N TYR A 3 3.41 13.76 9.54
CA TYR A 3 2.56 13.13 8.54
C TYR A 3 1.25 12.68 9.20
N LYS A 4 0.11 13.11 8.64
CA LYS A 4 -1.21 12.76 9.15
C LYS A 4 -1.98 11.96 8.09
N PRO A 5 -2.26 10.66 8.32
CA PRO A 5 -3.03 9.85 7.38
C PRO A 5 -4.49 10.31 7.32
N ARG A 6 -5.12 10.18 6.14
CA ARG A 6 -6.55 10.38 5.94
C ARG A 6 -7.35 9.19 6.43
N TYR A 7 -6.83 7.98 6.25
CA TYR A 7 -7.49 6.74 6.65
C TYR A 7 -7.00 6.28 8.03
N SER A 8 -7.85 5.55 8.75
CA SER A 8 -7.44 4.89 10.00
C SER A 8 -6.31 3.92 9.71
N GLN A 9 -5.25 3.99 10.52
CA GLN A 9 -4.08 3.14 10.44
C GLN A 9 -3.98 2.26 11.68
N PRO A 10 -3.40 1.04 11.56
CA PRO A 10 -3.25 0.13 12.68
C PRO A 10 -2.21 0.59 13.71
N PHE A 11 -1.40 1.60 13.36
CA PHE A 11 -0.40 2.21 14.21
C PHE A 11 -0.17 3.67 13.79
N THR A 12 0.35 4.45 14.72
CA THR A 12 0.84 5.82 14.51
C THR A 12 2.24 5.83 13.92
N LEU A 13 2.69 7.00 13.44
CA LEU A 13 4.06 7.15 12.95
C LEU A 13 5.10 6.91 14.07
N GLU A 14 4.79 7.32 15.31
CA GLU A 14 5.66 7.09 16.47
C GLU A 14 5.82 5.60 16.78
N GLU A 15 4.73 4.83 16.74
CA GLU A 15 4.80 3.38 16.94
C GLU A 15 5.57 2.69 15.81
N ALA A 16 5.40 3.14 14.57
CA ALA A 16 6.17 2.62 13.43
C ALA A 16 7.68 2.84 13.59
N ARG A 17 8.14 3.94 14.23
CA ARG A 17 9.56 4.19 14.52
C ARG A 17 10.18 3.16 15.44
N LEU A 18 9.39 2.46 16.26
CA LEU A 18 9.87 1.41 17.15
C LEU A 18 10.12 0.09 16.42
N LEU A 19 9.60 -0.07 15.21
CA LEU A 19 9.79 -1.29 14.42
C LEU A 19 11.23 -1.42 13.92
N ALA A 20 11.70 -2.66 13.84
CA ALA A 20 12.98 -3.00 13.22
C ALA A 20 12.89 -2.86 11.69
N VAL A 21 14.00 -2.48 11.05
CA VAL A 21 14.07 -2.32 9.59
C VAL A 21 13.54 -3.54 8.81
N PRO A 22 13.89 -4.80 9.16
CA PRO A 22 13.38 -5.96 8.44
C PRO A 22 11.85 -6.08 8.47
N ILE A 23 11.23 -5.77 9.62
CA ILE A 23 9.77 -5.79 9.79
C ILE A 23 9.12 -4.74 8.90
N ILE A 24 9.69 -3.54 8.84
CA ILE A 24 9.17 -2.47 8.00
C ILE A 24 9.27 -2.85 6.52
N THR A 25 10.40 -3.40 6.08
CA THR A 25 10.58 -3.80 4.68
C THR A 25 9.66 -4.96 4.29
N GLU A 26 9.47 -5.95 5.16
CA GLU A 26 8.54 -7.06 4.92
C GLU A 26 7.08 -6.58 4.83
N GLU A 27 6.70 -5.67 5.72
CA GLU A 27 5.38 -5.03 5.72
C GLU A 27 5.13 -4.29 4.40
N ILE A 28 6.08 -3.48 3.94
CA ILE A 28 5.98 -2.77 2.65
C ILE A 28 5.80 -3.76 1.50
N SER A 29 6.58 -4.84 1.45
CA SER A 29 6.47 -5.83 0.37
C SER A 29 5.12 -6.55 0.39
N ARG A 30 4.58 -6.86 1.58
CA ARG A 30 3.25 -7.46 1.72
C ARG A 30 2.15 -6.50 1.24
N LEU A 31 2.24 -5.23 1.62
CA LEU A 31 1.28 -4.20 1.20
C LEU A 31 1.35 -3.98 -0.32
N GLN A 32 2.55 -3.95 -0.91
CA GLN A 32 2.71 -3.83 -2.36
C GLN A 32 2.08 -5.02 -3.10
N ASN A 33 2.24 -6.23 -2.59
CA ASN A 33 1.58 -7.41 -3.16
C ASN A 33 0.05 -7.30 -3.05
N SER A 34 -0.47 -6.91 -1.88
CA SER A 34 -1.91 -6.69 -1.69
C SER A 34 -2.47 -5.62 -2.62
N LEU A 35 -1.74 -4.50 -2.81
CA LEU A 35 -2.13 -3.43 -3.71
C LEU A 35 -2.18 -3.89 -5.16
N SER A 36 -1.22 -4.71 -5.61
CA SER A 36 -1.22 -5.29 -6.96
C SER A 36 -2.50 -6.11 -7.21
N HIS A 37 -2.88 -6.96 -6.24
CA HIS A 37 -4.12 -7.72 -6.33
C HIS A 37 -5.37 -6.81 -6.33
N LEU A 38 -5.43 -5.81 -5.45
CA LEU A 38 -6.55 -4.89 -5.38
C LEU A 38 -6.70 -4.04 -6.64
N GLN A 39 -5.60 -3.59 -7.23
CA GLN A 39 -5.61 -2.82 -8.49
C GLN A 39 -6.18 -3.66 -9.63
N ARG A 40 -5.79 -4.93 -9.73
CA ARG A 40 -6.39 -5.86 -10.69
C ARG A 40 -7.89 -6.01 -10.46
N THR A 41 -8.32 -6.22 -9.21
CA THR A 41 -9.76 -6.32 -8.90
C THR A 41 -10.51 -5.03 -9.22
N GLN A 42 -9.91 -3.85 -9.01
CA GLN A 42 -10.50 -2.58 -9.41
C GLN A 42 -10.67 -2.45 -10.92
N GLU A 43 -9.70 -2.91 -11.71
CA GLU A 43 -9.82 -2.95 -13.17
C GLU A 43 -10.96 -3.87 -13.60
N GLU A 44 -11.06 -5.06 -13.01
CA GLU A 44 -12.13 -6.04 -13.27
C GLU A 44 -13.51 -5.49 -12.90
N LEU A 45 -13.64 -4.85 -11.73
CA LEU A 45 -14.90 -4.21 -11.29
C LEU A 45 -15.28 -3.03 -12.17
N LYS A 46 -14.30 -2.22 -12.58
CA LYS A 46 -14.52 -1.10 -13.50
C LYS A 46 -15.06 -1.60 -14.84
N GLU A 47 -14.49 -2.68 -15.38
CA GLU A 47 -14.99 -3.32 -16.60
C GLU A 47 -16.42 -3.86 -16.40
N ALA A 48 -16.68 -4.57 -15.30
CA ALA A 48 -18.00 -5.09 -14.99
C ALA A 48 -19.07 -3.97 -14.93
N LEU A 49 -18.75 -2.84 -14.28
CA LEU A 49 -19.62 -1.67 -14.19
C LEU A 49 -19.91 -1.01 -15.55
N THR A 50 -19.05 -1.19 -16.56
CA THR A 50 -19.39 -0.75 -17.93
C THR A 50 -20.49 -1.60 -18.55
N THR A 51 -20.54 -2.89 -18.21
CA THR A 51 -21.54 -3.84 -18.72
C THR A 51 -22.83 -3.86 -17.91
N ALA A 52 -22.75 -3.55 -16.61
CA ALA A 52 -23.87 -3.42 -15.69
C ALA A 52 -23.82 -2.07 -14.93
N PRO A 53 -24.06 -0.94 -15.61
CA PRO A 53 -24.03 0.37 -14.96
C PRO A 53 -25.08 0.48 -13.86
N GLY A 54 -24.67 0.92 -12.67
CA GLY A 54 -25.56 1.12 -11.53
C GLY A 54 -25.92 -0.15 -10.76
N ASP A 55 -25.23 -1.26 -11.01
CA ASP A 55 -25.30 -2.42 -10.12
C ASP A 55 -24.77 -2.02 -8.73
N PRO A 56 -25.59 -2.12 -7.67
CA PRO A 56 -25.25 -1.62 -6.34
C PRO A 56 -24.12 -2.44 -5.70
N ASP A 57 -24.09 -3.75 -5.91
CA ASP A 57 -23.10 -4.64 -5.30
C ASP A 57 -21.72 -4.40 -5.93
N LEU A 58 -21.67 -4.23 -7.26
CA LEU A 58 -20.43 -3.89 -7.97
C LEU A 58 -19.93 -2.49 -7.62
N THR A 59 -20.86 -1.53 -7.45
CA THR A 59 -20.51 -0.16 -7.06
C THR A 59 -19.96 -0.11 -5.64
N GLU A 60 -20.61 -0.79 -4.69
CA GLU A 60 -20.15 -0.88 -3.30
C GLU A 60 -18.78 -1.54 -3.23
N ALA A 61 -18.57 -2.70 -3.87
CA ALA A 61 -17.27 -3.36 -3.89
C ALA A 61 -16.16 -2.49 -4.49
N PHE A 62 -16.47 -1.70 -5.53
CA PHE A 62 -15.52 -0.78 -6.14
C PHE A 62 -15.14 0.36 -5.19
N GLU A 63 -16.11 0.95 -4.50
CA GLU A 63 -15.88 2.03 -3.54
C GLU A 63 -15.14 1.55 -2.28
N GLU A 64 -15.47 0.36 -1.77
CA GLU A 64 -14.77 -0.24 -0.62
C GLU A 64 -13.28 -0.47 -0.93
N ASN A 65 -12.98 -1.00 -2.11
CA ASN A 65 -11.61 -1.21 -2.55
C ASN A 65 -10.82 0.09 -2.67
N GLU A 66 -11.42 1.20 -3.15
CA GLU A 66 -10.76 2.51 -3.20
C GLU A 66 -10.30 2.97 -1.81
N VAL A 67 -11.14 2.76 -0.78
CA VAL A 67 -10.81 3.09 0.61
C VAL A 67 -9.65 2.22 1.11
N VAL A 68 -9.69 0.91 0.83
CA VAL A 68 -8.63 -0.02 1.23
C VAL A 68 -7.30 0.32 0.55
N ILE A 69 -7.32 0.59 -0.76
CA ILE A 69 -6.14 1.00 -1.54
C ILE A 69 -5.56 2.29 -0.96
N GLY A 70 -6.41 3.28 -0.67
CA GLY A 70 -6.00 4.53 -0.04
C GLY A 70 -5.30 4.30 1.30
N SER A 71 -5.91 3.49 2.19
CA SER A 71 -5.33 3.17 3.50
C SER A 71 -3.98 2.47 3.39
N GLN A 72 -3.83 1.52 2.46
CA GLN A 72 -2.58 0.78 2.28
C GLN A 72 -1.45 1.66 1.70
N ASN A 73 -1.76 2.54 0.75
CA ASN A 73 -0.79 3.50 0.22
C ASN A 73 -0.26 4.47 1.30
N GLU A 74 -1.15 4.95 2.17
CA GLU A 74 -0.74 5.78 3.30
C GLU A 74 0.14 5.01 4.28
N ARG A 75 -0.17 3.73 4.54
CA ARG A 75 0.67 2.88 5.40
C ARG A 75 2.06 2.70 4.82
N ILE A 76 2.18 2.44 3.51
CA ILE A 76 3.48 2.39 2.82
C ILE A 76 4.21 3.72 2.99
N THR A 77 3.54 4.85 2.81
CA THR A 77 4.14 6.19 2.96
C THR A 77 4.71 6.39 4.38
N MET A 78 3.93 6.04 5.42
CA MET A 78 4.39 6.11 6.81
C MET A 78 5.64 5.26 7.05
N LEU A 79 5.62 4.02 6.57
CA LEU A 79 6.73 3.08 6.72
C LEU A 79 7.99 3.54 5.96
N GLN A 80 7.81 4.13 4.77
CA GLN A 80 8.91 4.73 4.00
C GLN A 80 9.51 5.95 4.70
N ILE A 81 8.71 6.80 5.34
CA ILE A 81 9.21 7.91 6.16
C ILE A 81 10.11 7.37 7.26
N VAL A 82 9.65 6.34 8.00
CA VAL A 82 10.43 5.72 9.08
C VAL A 82 11.72 5.07 8.58
N LEU A 83 11.70 4.39 7.42
CA LEU A 83 12.93 3.84 6.84
C LEU A 83 13.94 4.94 6.51
N ASN A 84 13.49 6.05 5.92
CA ASN A 84 14.35 7.19 5.62
C ASN A 84 14.94 7.81 6.89
N GLU A 85 14.16 7.95 7.97
CA GLU A 85 14.64 8.41 9.29
C GLU A 85 15.71 7.46 9.87
N LYS A 86 15.60 6.15 9.62
CA LYS A 86 16.58 5.13 10.01
C LYS A 86 17.80 5.06 9.07
N GLY A 87 17.90 5.93 8.08
CA GLY A 87 19.01 5.96 7.12
C GLY A 87 18.92 4.91 6.01
N VAL A 88 17.79 4.21 5.89
CA VAL A 88 17.54 3.23 4.83
C VAL A 88 16.78 3.93 3.70
N ARG A 89 17.47 4.15 2.58
CA ARG A 89 16.80 4.58 1.35
C ARG A 89 16.31 3.34 0.62
N MET A 90 14.99 3.19 0.54
CA MET A 90 14.44 2.28 -0.46
C MET A 90 14.74 2.90 -1.82
N GLY A 91 15.70 2.33 -2.54
CA GLY A 91 15.85 2.61 -3.96
C GLY A 91 14.55 2.28 -4.68
N ALA A 92 14.24 3.01 -5.75
CA ALA A 92 13.40 2.43 -6.77
C ALA A 92 14.08 1.11 -7.17
N HIS A 93 13.38 -0.03 -7.06
CA HIS A 93 13.89 -1.40 -7.26
C HIS A 93 14.63 -1.95 -6.01
N TYR A 94 14.17 -3.01 -5.33
CA TYR A 94 14.25 -4.39 -5.82
C TYR A 94 14.89 -4.48 -7.21
N ASP A 95 16.17 -4.12 -7.30
CA ASP A 95 16.98 -4.42 -8.47
C ASP A 95 17.23 -5.93 -8.43
N VAL A 96 16.24 -6.65 -8.96
CA VAL A 96 16.30 -8.08 -9.22
C VAL A 96 17.35 -8.26 -10.31
N GLN A 97 18.60 -8.44 -9.90
CA GLN A 97 19.45 -9.54 -10.32
C GLN A 97 20.83 -9.40 -9.69
N GLY A 98 21.12 -10.28 -8.74
CA GLY A 98 22.48 -10.72 -8.57
C GLY A 98 22.92 -11.47 -9.82
N THR A 99 24.09 -11.12 -10.34
CA THR A 99 24.97 -12.12 -10.96
C THR A 99 26.41 -11.80 -10.56
N PRO A 100 27.17 -12.81 -10.09
CA PRO A 100 28.50 -12.63 -9.53
C PRO A 100 29.57 -12.64 -10.63
N ARG A 101 30.49 -11.68 -10.58
CA ARG A 101 31.95 -11.86 -10.57
C ARG A 101 32.67 -10.53 -10.65
#